data_AF-A0A9Q4KTT6-F1
#
_entry.id   AF-A0A9Q4KTT6-F1
#
_cell.length_a   1.000
_cell.length_b   1.000
_cell.length_c   1.000
_cell.angle_alpha   90.00
_cell.angle_beta   90.00
_cell.angle_gamma   90.00
#
_symmetry.space_group_name_H-M   'P 1'
#
loop_
_entity.id
_entity.type
_entity.pdbx_description
1 polymer ?
#
loop_
_entity_poly.entity_id
_entity_poly.type
_entity_poly.pdbx_seq_one_letter_code
_entity_poly.pdbx_strand_id
1 'polypeptide(L)'
;MRYFLRDGALFIRGAFTAVMSGTQETDRDSRITRISTIIATHLPHNNTTEDADTLIGNLLRKSGYDTDAIILPVPNHIDQLRVFAYDGIMVFILAQPGKQGERPDPVTVIVCCREPLPEASLRLLQNTAEDAIHQAFIMAGFPAGSGTDTFLTCCGETEEYSDFHARLARAEALVTETIAYGIPETWATSEIPFHRKPPFYIHSSIGGERWTRWIPDGCPYYPCHPSCEGQRCDFCYCPLYPCGDESQGKWLERENSGKIWSCEGCTLVHEPTVADYLIHNPEASLKELKNIRKKGKNKE
;
A
#
# COMPACT_ATOMS: atom_id res chain seq x y z
N MET A 1 -7.47 -6.25 2.88
CA MET A 1 -6.06 -5.90 2.66
C MET A 1 -5.54 -5.16 3.88
N ARG A 2 -4.33 -5.49 4.33
CA ARG A 2 -3.58 -4.80 5.40
C ARG A 2 -2.10 -4.84 5.09
N TYR A 3 -1.33 -3.90 5.61
CA TYR A 3 0.13 -3.97 5.53
C TYR A 3 0.79 -3.71 6.88
N PHE A 4 2.01 -4.22 7.05
CA PHE A 4 2.87 -3.93 8.19
C PHE A 4 4.34 -4.14 7.81
N LEU A 5 5.23 -3.50 8.56
CA LEU A 5 6.68 -3.69 8.45
C LEU A 5 7.18 -4.60 9.58
N ARG A 6 8.00 -5.59 9.25
CA ARG A 6 8.63 -6.49 10.22
C ARG A 6 9.96 -6.99 9.66
N ASP A 7 10.99 -7.02 10.48
CA ASP A 7 12.31 -7.57 10.11
C ASP A 7 12.91 -7.00 8.81
N GLY A 8 12.67 -5.71 8.53
CA GLY A 8 13.17 -5.07 7.30
C GLY A 8 12.42 -5.47 6.02
N ALA A 9 11.27 -6.12 6.14
CA ALA A 9 10.38 -6.47 5.04
C ALA A 9 9.00 -5.79 5.18
N LEU A 10 8.39 -5.50 4.03
CA LEU A 10 6.99 -5.08 3.91
C LEU A 10 6.12 -6.32 3.69
N PHE A 11 5.11 -6.49 4.53
CA PHE A 11 4.09 -7.53 4.38
C PHE A 11 2.77 -6.88 4.00
N ILE A 12 2.11 -7.42 2.96
CA ILE A 12 0.75 -7.05 2.57
C ILE A 12 -0.11 -8.32 2.62
N ARG A 13 -1.16 -8.31 3.43
CA ARG A 13 -2.02 -9.46 3.72
C ARG A 13 -3.45 -9.23 3.23
N GLY A 14 -4.05 -10.27 2.68
CA GLY A 14 -5.41 -10.27 2.14
C GLY A 14 -5.60 -11.44 1.18
N ALA A 15 -6.83 -11.72 0.79
CA ALA A 15 -7.06 -12.57 -0.38
C ALA A 15 -6.85 -11.69 -1.61
N PHE A 16 -5.95 -12.11 -2.50
CA PHE A 16 -5.63 -11.35 -3.70
C PHE A 16 -5.60 -12.23 -4.94
N THR A 17 -5.98 -11.65 -6.05
CA THR A 17 -5.51 -12.04 -7.38
C THR A 17 -4.46 -11.03 -7.83
N ALA A 18 -3.25 -11.49 -8.14
CA ALA A 18 -2.11 -10.62 -8.46
C ALA A 18 -1.54 -10.88 -9.86
N VAL A 19 -1.03 -9.82 -10.48
CA VAL A 19 -0.27 -9.79 -11.74
C VAL A 19 1.06 -9.10 -11.46
N MET A 20 2.15 -9.67 -11.95
CA MET A 20 3.50 -9.15 -11.74
C MET A 20 4.22 -8.92 -13.08
N SER A 21 4.99 -7.85 -13.23
CA SER A 21 5.87 -7.66 -14.39
C SER A 21 7.00 -8.69 -14.36
N GLY A 22 7.29 -9.30 -15.51
CA GLY A 22 8.28 -10.37 -15.62
C GLY A 22 9.72 -9.84 -15.61
N THR A 23 10.53 -10.36 -14.69
CA THR A 23 11.99 -10.47 -14.86
C THR A 23 12.28 -11.30 -16.10
N GLN A 24 13.22 -10.87 -16.95
CA GLN A 24 13.61 -11.56 -18.17
C GLN A 24 13.84 -13.07 -17.93
N GLU A 25 12.94 -13.91 -18.42
CA GLU A 25 13.21 -15.12 -19.20
C GLU A 25 11.88 -15.80 -19.59
N THR A 26 11.57 -15.71 -20.89
CA THR A 26 10.71 -16.63 -21.64
C THR A 26 9.36 -17.04 -21.02
N ASP A 27 8.44 -16.10 -20.85
CA ASP A 27 7.09 -16.28 -21.41
C ASP A 27 6.35 -14.93 -21.44
N ARG A 28 5.48 -14.75 -22.43
CA ARG A 28 4.58 -13.58 -22.51
C ARG A 28 3.39 -13.70 -21.54
N ASP A 29 3.54 -14.45 -20.45
CA ASP A 29 2.50 -14.65 -19.45
C ASP A 29 2.98 -14.19 -18.07
N SER A 30 2.71 -12.92 -17.75
CA SER A 30 2.57 -12.49 -16.35
C SER A 30 1.54 -13.40 -15.69
N ARG A 31 2.00 -14.38 -14.90
CA ARG A 31 1.11 -15.36 -14.25
C ARG A 31 0.18 -14.64 -13.29
N ILE A 32 -1.12 -14.77 -13.53
CA ILE A 32 -2.14 -14.39 -12.58
C ILE A 32 -2.15 -15.44 -11.46
N THR A 33 -2.00 -15.00 -10.22
CA THR A 33 -1.86 -15.90 -9.07
C THR A 33 -2.81 -15.49 -7.95
N ARG A 34 -3.48 -16.49 -7.35
CA ARG A 34 -4.23 -16.29 -6.11
C ARG A 34 -3.29 -16.44 -4.94
N ILE A 35 -3.20 -15.41 -4.10
CA ILE A 35 -2.20 -15.30 -3.05
C ILE A 35 -2.81 -14.70 -1.79
N SER A 36 -2.31 -15.12 -0.63
CA SER A 36 -2.70 -14.54 0.66
C SER A 36 -1.73 -13.46 1.16
N THR A 37 -0.52 -13.42 0.60
CA THR A 37 0.58 -12.57 1.06
C THR A 37 1.41 -12.03 -0.08
N ILE A 38 1.79 -10.77 0.02
CA ILE A 38 2.90 -10.18 -0.72
C ILE A 38 3.96 -9.77 0.31
N ILE A 39 5.20 -10.17 0.09
CA ILE A 39 6.35 -9.82 0.93
C ILE A 39 7.36 -9.10 0.04
N ALA A 40 7.61 -7.82 0.28
CA ALA A 40 8.72 -7.11 -0.35
C ALA A 40 9.90 -7.03 0.62
N THR A 41 11.06 -7.50 0.19
CA THR A 41 12.28 -7.54 1.02
C THR A 41 13.49 -7.11 0.22
N HIS A 42 14.38 -6.36 0.86
CA HIS A 42 15.61 -5.91 0.22
C HIS A 42 16.51 -7.10 -0.14
N LEU A 43 16.87 -7.20 -1.43
CA LEU A 43 17.83 -8.15 -1.95
C LEU A 43 18.83 -7.39 -2.84
N PRO A 44 20.09 -7.24 -2.42
CA PRO A 44 21.11 -6.57 -3.22
C PRO A 44 21.32 -7.23 -4.59
N HIS A 45 21.66 -6.43 -5.60
CA HIS A 45 21.86 -6.87 -7.00
C HIS A 45 22.97 -7.91 -7.21
N ASN A 46 23.87 -8.10 -6.26
CA ASN A 46 24.97 -9.06 -6.32
C ASN A 46 24.62 -10.43 -5.73
N ASN A 47 23.40 -10.63 -5.25
CA ASN A 47 22.97 -11.88 -4.66
C ASN A 47 22.71 -12.95 -5.72
N THR A 48 23.06 -14.20 -5.39
CA THR A 48 22.74 -15.38 -6.22
C THR A 48 21.28 -15.80 -6.04
N THR A 49 20.76 -16.63 -6.95
CA THR A 49 19.44 -17.25 -6.80
C THR A 49 19.33 -18.04 -5.48
N GLU A 50 20.42 -18.67 -5.04
CA GLU A 50 20.48 -19.42 -3.78
C GLU A 50 20.39 -18.51 -2.55
N ASP A 51 20.97 -17.31 -2.61
CA ASP A 51 20.83 -16.29 -1.56
C ASP A 51 19.38 -15.79 -1.45
N ALA A 52 18.72 -15.59 -2.60
CA ALA A 52 17.32 -15.22 -2.67
C ALA A 52 16.43 -16.31 -2.03
N ASP A 53 16.60 -17.56 -2.45
CA ASP A 53 15.84 -18.71 -1.95
C ASP A 53 16.05 -18.94 -0.45
N THR A 54 17.27 -18.74 0.05
CA THR A 54 17.58 -18.85 1.48
C THR A 54 16.92 -17.74 2.30
N LEU A 55 16.98 -16.48 1.83
CA LEU A 55 16.31 -15.36 2.47
C LEU A 55 14.80 -15.58 2.52
N ILE A 56 14.22 -15.97 1.38
CA ILE A 56 12.82 -16.34 1.20
C ILE A 56 12.41 -17.42 2.20
N GLY A 57 13.13 -18.54 2.23
CA GLY A 57 12.84 -19.67 3.09
C GLY A 57 12.90 -19.30 4.58
N ASN A 58 13.87 -18.48 4.98
CA ASN A 58 14.00 -18.01 6.36
C ASN A 58 12.87 -17.06 6.76
N LEU A 59 12.47 -16.13 5.89
CA LEU A 59 11.37 -15.21 6.15
C LEU A 59 10.04 -15.94 6.29
N LEU A 60 9.73 -16.88 5.39
CA LEU A 60 8.51 -17.68 5.46
C LEU A 60 8.45 -18.52 6.74
N ARG A 61 9.54 -19.23 7.06
CA ARG A 61 9.64 -20.04 8.30
C ARG A 61 9.49 -19.21 9.56
N LYS A 62 10.15 -18.05 9.63
CA LYS A 62 10.10 -17.16 10.80
C LYS A 62 8.72 -16.52 10.97
N SER A 63 8.06 -16.20 9.86
CA SER A 63 6.80 -15.47 9.87
C SER A 63 5.56 -16.37 9.94
N GLY A 64 5.71 -17.68 9.66
CA GLY A 64 4.62 -18.65 9.71
C GLY A 64 3.59 -18.49 8.60
N TYR A 65 3.97 -17.87 7.47
CA TYR A 65 3.08 -17.66 6.31
C TYR A 65 3.14 -18.84 5.32
N ASP A 66 2.01 -19.12 4.69
CA ASP A 66 1.80 -20.24 3.76
C ASP A 66 2.65 -20.14 2.48
N THR A 67 2.71 -21.24 1.71
CA THR A 67 3.43 -21.34 0.43
C THR A 67 2.80 -20.52 -0.71
N ASP A 68 1.66 -19.86 -0.49
CA ASP A 68 0.97 -19.03 -1.48
C ASP A 68 1.41 -17.55 -1.44
N ALA A 69 2.46 -17.23 -0.69
CA ALA A 69 3.05 -15.90 -0.65
C ALA A 69 3.87 -15.60 -1.92
N ILE A 70 3.71 -14.40 -2.48
CA ILE A 70 4.69 -13.85 -3.43
C ILE A 70 5.76 -13.09 -2.66
N ILE A 71 7.02 -13.37 -2.99
CA ILE A 71 8.15 -12.61 -2.46
C ILE A 71 8.74 -11.79 -3.60
N LEU A 72 8.76 -10.48 -3.38
CA LEU A 72 9.32 -9.48 -4.26
C LEU A 72 10.71 -9.10 -3.73
N PRO A 73 11.80 -9.62 -4.32
CA PRO A 73 13.12 -9.08 -4.05
C PRO A 73 13.18 -7.67 -4.61
N VAL A 74 13.44 -6.69 -3.74
CA VAL A 74 13.55 -5.28 -4.14
C VAL A 74 14.98 -4.79 -3.99
N PRO A 75 15.50 -3.98 -4.92
CA PRO A 75 16.87 -3.50 -4.85
C PRO A 75 17.07 -2.37 -3.83
N ASN A 76 15.98 -1.78 -3.36
CA ASN A 76 15.99 -0.67 -2.41
C ASN A 76 15.65 -1.16 -0.99
N HIS A 77 16.22 -0.51 0.01
CA HIS A 77 15.88 -0.78 1.41
C HIS A 77 14.43 -0.35 1.70
N ILE A 78 13.75 -1.12 2.56
CA ILE A 78 12.33 -0.87 2.92
C ILE A 78 12.13 0.44 3.70
N ASP A 79 13.17 1.03 4.27
CA ASP A 79 13.13 2.36 4.87
C ASP A 79 12.85 3.50 3.86
N GLN A 80 13.05 3.24 2.56
CA GLN A 80 12.73 4.17 1.47
C GLN A 80 11.28 4.05 0.98
N LEU A 81 10.49 3.15 1.58
CA LEU A 81 9.10 2.93 1.23
C LEU A 81 8.27 4.20 1.43
N ARG A 82 7.48 4.55 0.42
CA ARG A 82 6.38 5.52 0.54
C ARG A 82 5.06 4.82 0.31
N VAL A 83 4.08 5.12 1.15
CA VAL A 83 2.76 4.50 1.10
C VAL A 83 1.72 5.56 0.81
N PHE A 84 0.92 5.31 -0.23
CA PHE A 84 -0.16 6.19 -0.67
C PHE A 84 -1.48 5.45 -0.53
N ALA A 85 -2.49 6.11 0.02
CA ALA A 85 -3.82 5.52 0.22
C ALA A 85 -4.93 6.43 -0.28
N TYR A 86 -5.89 5.82 -0.98
CA TYR A 86 -7.14 6.44 -1.41
C TYR A 86 -8.22 5.39 -1.57
N ASP A 87 -9.32 5.55 -0.84
CA ASP A 87 -10.57 4.81 -1.06
C ASP A 87 -10.41 3.30 -1.42
N GLY A 88 -9.68 2.55 -0.58
CA GLY A 88 -9.48 1.11 -0.78
C GLY A 88 -8.39 0.75 -1.80
N ILE A 89 -7.75 1.72 -2.45
CA ILE A 89 -6.54 1.56 -3.25
C ILE A 89 -5.34 2.00 -2.41
N MET A 90 -4.32 1.14 -2.35
CA MET A 90 -3.01 1.47 -1.78
C MET A 90 -1.94 1.33 -2.85
N VAL A 91 -1.01 2.28 -2.90
CA VAL A 91 0.17 2.23 -3.77
C VAL A 91 1.41 2.33 -2.89
N PHE A 92 2.30 1.37 -3.05
CA PHE A 92 3.59 1.31 -2.36
C PHE A 92 4.68 1.62 -3.38
N ILE A 93 5.49 2.63 -3.12
CA ILE A 93 6.60 3.04 -3.99
C ILE A 93 7.90 2.86 -3.22
N LEU A 94 8.79 2.04 -3.77
CA LEU A 94 10.18 1.88 -3.34
C LEU A 94 11.07 2.39 -4.46
N ALA A 95 11.76 3.49 -4.20
CA ALA A 95 12.71 4.08 -5.12
C ALA A 95 13.82 4.76 -4.33
N GLN A 96 15.05 4.67 -4.86
CA GLN A 96 16.20 5.35 -4.28
C GLN A 96 16.26 6.83 -4.70
N PRO A 97 16.84 7.70 -3.86
CA PRO A 97 17.17 9.06 -4.27
C PRO A 97 18.12 9.04 -5.49
N GLY A 98 17.79 9.80 -6.53
CA GLY A 98 18.64 9.90 -7.71
C GLY A 98 19.95 10.63 -7.41
N LYS A 99 21.04 10.19 -8.06
CA LYS A 99 22.24 11.02 -8.23
C LYS A 99 22.11 11.81 -9.52
N GLN A 100 22.63 13.04 -9.54
CA GLN A 100 22.54 13.90 -10.71
C GLN A 100 23.24 13.25 -11.92
N GLY A 101 22.51 13.02 -13.01
CA GLY A 101 23.06 12.50 -14.28
C GLY A 101 22.94 10.99 -14.50
N GLU A 102 22.52 10.21 -13.50
CA GLU A 102 22.28 8.77 -13.62
C GLU A 102 20.83 8.46 -13.23
N ARG A 103 20.17 7.53 -13.94
CA ARG A 103 18.84 7.06 -13.53
C ARG A 103 18.97 6.40 -12.15
N PRO A 104 18.18 6.80 -11.12
CA PRO A 104 18.15 6.06 -9.87
C PRO A 104 17.86 4.57 -10.08
N ASP A 105 18.26 3.74 -9.11
CA ASP A 105 18.01 2.29 -9.09
C ASP A 105 16.55 1.96 -9.47
N PRO A 106 16.29 0.78 -10.06
CA PRO A 106 14.96 0.39 -10.51
C PRO A 106 13.90 0.62 -9.43
N VAL A 107 12.72 1.09 -9.87
CA VAL A 107 11.61 1.37 -8.96
C VAL A 107 10.80 0.09 -8.76
N THR A 108 10.37 -0.16 -7.53
CA THR A 108 9.31 -1.12 -7.26
C THR A 108 8.01 -0.39 -6.94
N VAL A 109 6.95 -0.68 -7.69
CA VAL A 109 5.60 -0.18 -7.42
C VAL A 109 4.65 -1.36 -7.20
N ILE A 110 3.96 -1.36 -6.05
CA ILE A 110 2.91 -2.33 -5.74
C ILE A 110 1.59 -1.58 -5.64
N VAL A 111 0.64 -1.90 -6.51
CA VAL A 111 -0.71 -1.34 -6.51
C VAL A 111 -1.67 -2.41 -6.02
N CYS A 112 -2.36 -2.11 -4.92
CA CYS A 112 -3.33 -3.02 -4.35
C CYS A 112 -4.71 -2.36 -4.33
N CYS A 113 -5.61 -2.88 -5.16
CA CYS A 113 -7.02 -2.49 -5.21
C CYS A 113 -7.82 -3.40 -4.30
N ARG A 114 -8.57 -2.87 -3.34
CA ARG A 114 -9.44 -3.73 -2.53
C ARG A 114 -10.69 -4.16 -3.29
N GLU A 115 -11.26 -3.26 -4.09
CA GLU A 115 -12.41 -3.58 -4.90
C GLU A 115 -12.05 -4.57 -6.01
N PRO A 116 -12.98 -5.45 -6.38
CA PRO A 116 -12.75 -6.42 -7.44
C PRO A 116 -12.61 -5.74 -8.80
N LEU A 117 -11.64 -6.23 -9.56
CA LEU A 117 -11.34 -5.82 -10.93
C LEU A 117 -11.13 -7.08 -11.77
N PRO A 118 -11.69 -7.15 -12.99
CA PRO A 118 -11.39 -8.25 -13.91
C PRO A 118 -9.89 -8.39 -14.16
N GLU A 119 -9.43 -9.61 -14.47
CA GLU A 119 -8.00 -9.88 -14.73
C GLU A 119 -7.43 -8.99 -15.86
N ALA A 120 -8.21 -8.74 -16.91
CA ALA A 120 -7.82 -7.82 -17.99
C ALA A 120 -7.61 -6.39 -17.48
N SER A 121 -8.41 -5.94 -16.51
CA SER A 121 -8.29 -4.62 -15.89
C SER A 121 -7.03 -4.50 -15.03
N LEU A 122 -6.59 -5.58 -14.36
CA LEU A 122 -5.31 -5.59 -13.64
C LEU A 122 -4.11 -5.38 -14.57
N ARG A 123 -4.16 -5.94 -15.79
CA ARG A 123 -3.12 -5.77 -16.81
C ARG A 123 -3.12 -4.36 -17.40
N LEU A 124 -4.30 -3.78 -17.63
CA LEU A 124 -4.41 -2.37 -18.06
C LEU A 124 -3.86 -1.42 -17.00
N LEU A 125 -4.18 -1.68 -15.72
CA LEU A 125 -3.65 -0.90 -14.61
C LEU A 125 -2.13 -1.05 -14.47
N GLN A 126 -1.58 -2.23 -14.77
CA GLN A 126 -0.15 -2.44 -14.87
C GLN A 126 0.49 -1.57 -15.95
N ASN A 127 -0.03 -1.63 -17.18
CA ASN A 127 0.49 -0.80 -18.29
C ASN A 127 0.41 0.70 -17.94
N THR A 128 -0.69 1.12 -17.31
CA THR A 128 -0.87 2.51 -16.85
C THR A 128 0.23 2.91 -15.87
N ALA A 129 0.59 2.03 -14.93
CA ALA A 129 1.64 2.32 -13.98
C ALA A 129 3.03 2.35 -14.63
N GLU A 130 3.34 1.41 -15.52
CA GLU A 130 4.59 1.37 -16.28
C GLU A 130 4.78 2.67 -17.10
N ASP A 131 3.72 3.10 -17.80
CA ASP A 131 3.71 4.36 -18.54
C ASP A 131 3.89 5.57 -17.61
N ALA A 132 3.21 5.60 -16.46
CA ALA A 132 3.33 6.70 -15.50
C ALA A 132 4.74 6.81 -14.90
N ILE A 133 5.40 5.68 -14.63
CA ILE A 133 6.81 5.65 -14.17
C ILE A 133 7.68 6.26 -15.26
N HIS A 134 7.53 5.77 -16.50
CA HIS A 134 8.31 6.26 -17.64
C HIS A 134 8.17 7.79 -17.80
N GLN A 135 6.95 8.31 -17.73
CA GLN A 135 6.70 9.75 -17.81
C GLN A 135 7.31 10.51 -16.63
N ALA A 136 7.21 10.00 -15.40
CA ALA A 136 7.80 10.65 -14.22
C ALA A 136 9.32 10.82 -14.34
N PHE A 137 10.04 9.81 -14.86
CA PHE A 137 11.48 9.91 -15.11
C PHE A 137 11.81 10.91 -16.22
N ILE A 138 11.08 10.89 -17.34
CA ILE A 138 11.29 11.85 -18.45
C ILE A 138 11.08 13.29 -17.97
N MET A 139 9.99 13.55 -17.24
CA MET A 139 9.66 14.89 -16.75
C MET A 139 10.73 15.44 -15.78
N ALA A 140 11.44 14.55 -15.09
CA ALA A 140 12.53 14.88 -14.19
C ALA A 140 13.90 15.01 -14.88
N GLY A 141 13.97 14.81 -16.20
CA GLY A 141 15.20 14.91 -16.98
C GLY A 141 16.10 13.67 -16.89
N PHE A 142 15.59 12.55 -16.38
CA PHE A 142 16.28 11.27 -16.43
C PHE A 142 15.99 10.53 -17.74
N PRO A 143 16.89 9.67 -18.22
CA PRO A 143 16.59 8.82 -19.38
C PRO A 143 15.42 7.88 -19.07
N ALA A 144 14.57 7.66 -20.08
CA ALA A 144 13.59 6.57 -20.08
C ALA A 144 14.34 5.26 -19.83
N GLY A 145 14.07 4.59 -18.72
CA GLY A 145 15.00 3.58 -18.29
C GLY A 145 14.75 2.17 -18.79
N SER A 146 15.65 1.29 -18.36
CA SER A 146 15.69 -0.14 -18.66
C SER A 146 14.50 -0.88 -18.04
N GLY A 147 14.02 -1.94 -18.70
CA GLY A 147 12.92 -2.81 -18.27
C GLY A 147 13.24 -3.68 -17.03
N THR A 148 13.79 -3.06 -15.99
CA THR A 148 14.20 -3.64 -14.71
C THR A 148 13.28 -3.23 -13.56
N ASP A 149 12.33 -2.31 -13.80
CA ASP A 149 11.36 -1.88 -12.80
C ASP A 149 10.43 -3.06 -12.44
N THR A 150 10.17 -3.23 -11.15
CA THR A 150 9.33 -4.32 -10.63
C THR A 150 7.95 -3.78 -10.33
N PHE A 151 6.93 -4.41 -10.90
CA PHE A 151 5.57 -3.99 -10.73
C PHE A 151 4.68 -5.14 -10.29
N LEU A 152 3.80 -4.88 -9.32
CA LEU A 152 2.74 -5.81 -8.93
C LEU A 152 1.41 -5.08 -8.83
N THR A 153 0.42 -5.51 -9.60
CA THR A 153 -0.99 -5.15 -9.37
C THR A 153 -1.72 -6.30 -8.71
N CYS A 154 -2.56 -6.01 -7.73
CA CYS A 154 -3.48 -7.00 -7.21
C CYS A 154 -4.85 -6.42 -6.87
N CYS A 155 -5.87 -7.25 -6.94
CA CYS A 155 -7.20 -6.95 -6.43
C CYS A 155 -7.71 -8.03 -5.48
N GLY A 156 -8.75 -7.72 -4.69
CA GLY A 156 -9.34 -8.68 -3.74
C GLY A 156 -9.93 -9.92 -4.43
N GLU A 157 -10.71 -9.70 -5.49
CA GLU A 157 -11.38 -10.74 -6.28
C GLU A 157 -11.46 -10.28 -7.75
N THR A 158 -11.58 -11.22 -8.68
CA THR A 158 -11.63 -10.94 -10.13
C THR A 158 -13.00 -11.26 -10.74
N GLU A 159 -14.07 -10.85 -10.06
CA GLU A 159 -15.42 -10.99 -10.60
C GLU A 159 -15.79 -9.81 -11.51
N GLU A 160 -16.60 -10.09 -12.53
CA GLU A 160 -17.15 -9.04 -13.40
C GLU A 160 -18.36 -8.37 -12.73
N TYR A 161 -18.22 -7.10 -12.40
CA TYR A 161 -19.29 -6.24 -11.86
C TYR A 161 -19.73 -5.22 -12.90
N SER A 162 -20.99 -4.80 -12.87
CA SER A 162 -21.54 -3.84 -13.85
C SER A 162 -20.83 -2.48 -13.87
N ASP A 163 -20.13 -2.10 -12.80
CA ASP A 163 -19.45 -0.81 -12.63
C ASP A 163 -17.91 -0.90 -12.78
N PHE A 164 -17.37 -2.04 -13.22
CA PHE A 164 -15.91 -2.25 -13.26
C PHE A 164 -15.16 -1.21 -14.10
N HIS A 165 -15.75 -0.71 -15.19
CA HIS A 165 -15.15 0.35 -16.01
C HIS A 165 -14.92 1.65 -15.22
N ALA A 166 -15.88 2.04 -14.38
CA ALA A 166 -15.76 3.24 -13.55
C ALA A 166 -14.72 3.03 -12.43
N ARG A 167 -14.62 1.81 -11.89
CA ARG A 167 -13.59 1.44 -10.91
C ARG A 167 -12.19 1.45 -11.52
N LEU A 168 -12.03 0.87 -12.70
CA LEU A 168 -10.77 0.87 -13.44
C LEU A 168 -10.33 2.30 -13.77
N ALA A 169 -11.19 3.12 -14.37
CA ALA A 169 -10.85 4.50 -14.72
C ALA A 169 -10.40 5.33 -13.50
N ARG A 170 -11.04 5.11 -12.34
CA ARG A 170 -10.64 5.73 -11.07
C ARG A 170 -9.27 5.24 -10.60
N ALA A 171 -9.04 3.93 -10.68
CA ALA A 171 -7.76 3.33 -10.30
C ALA A 171 -6.62 3.82 -11.20
N GLU A 172 -6.83 3.86 -12.53
CA GLU A 172 -5.85 4.36 -13.51
C GLU A 172 -5.50 5.83 -13.25
N ALA A 173 -6.51 6.69 -13.05
CA ALA A 173 -6.31 8.10 -12.76
C ALA A 173 -5.53 8.30 -11.44
N LEU A 174 -5.91 7.58 -10.38
CA LEU A 174 -5.21 7.64 -9.10
C LEU A 174 -3.77 7.14 -9.23
N VAL A 175 -3.55 5.98 -9.84
CA VAL A 175 -2.21 5.37 -9.96
C VAL A 175 -1.28 6.29 -10.75
N THR A 176 -1.76 6.83 -11.87
CA THR A 176 -1.00 7.81 -12.67
C THR A 176 -0.60 9.01 -11.83
N GLU A 177 -1.57 9.61 -11.12
CA GLU A 177 -1.32 10.77 -10.25
C GLU A 177 -0.38 10.43 -9.09
N THR A 178 -0.55 9.25 -8.48
CA THR A 178 0.28 8.78 -7.35
C THR A 178 1.72 8.63 -7.77
N ILE A 179 1.98 8.04 -8.94
CA ILE A 179 3.33 7.82 -9.44
C ILE A 179 3.99 9.14 -9.84
N ALA A 180 3.25 10.02 -10.53
CA ALA A 180 3.72 11.35 -10.91
C ALA A 180 4.09 12.22 -9.71
N TYR A 181 3.41 12.06 -8.57
CA TYR A 181 3.74 12.76 -7.33
C TYR A 181 4.80 12.03 -6.49
N GLY A 182 4.63 10.73 -6.28
CA GLY A 182 5.38 9.94 -5.31
C GLY A 182 6.80 9.56 -5.74
N ILE A 183 7.06 9.44 -7.04
CA ILE A 183 8.44 9.21 -7.52
C ILE A 183 9.32 10.44 -7.27
N PRO A 184 8.93 11.66 -7.68
CA PRO A 184 9.71 12.86 -7.37
C PRO A 184 9.98 13.08 -5.87
N GLU A 185 9.01 12.75 -5.02
CA GLU A 185 9.18 12.77 -3.56
C GLU A 185 10.32 11.86 -3.08
N THR A 186 10.69 10.83 -3.86
CA THR A 186 11.83 9.95 -3.53
C THR A 186 13.18 10.61 -3.72
N TRP A 187 13.29 11.56 -4.66
CA TRP A 187 14.53 12.26 -4.98
C TRP A 187 14.75 13.49 -4.12
N ALA A 188 13.67 14.18 -3.74
CA ALA A 188 13.74 15.40 -2.94
C ALA A 188 14.22 15.17 -1.51
N THR A 189 14.27 13.93 -1.06
CA THR A 189 14.44 13.65 0.37
C THR A 189 15.92 13.44 0.73
N SER A 190 16.55 14.52 1.18
CA SER A 190 17.80 14.46 1.95
C SER A 190 17.45 13.97 3.37
N GLU A 191 18.03 12.83 3.78
CA GLU A 191 17.98 12.26 5.14
C GLU A 191 16.67 12.46 5.92
N ILE A 192 15.70 11.55 5.72
CA ILE A 192 14.58 11.45 6.68
C ILE A 192 15.17 10.91 7.99
N PRO A 193 14.95 11.57 9.14
CA PRO A 193 15.17 10.92 10.43
C PRO A 193 14.46 9.57 10.43
N PHE A 194 15.12 8.49 10.85
CA PHE A 194 14.50 7.19 10.93
C PHE A 194 13.22 7.26 11.78
N HIS A 195 12.07 7.32 11.12
CA HIS A 195 10.78 7.18 11.76
C HIS A 195 10.43 5.70 11.77
N ARG A 196 9.83 5.20 12.86
CA ARG A 196 9.35 3.82 12.96
C ARG A 196 8.34 3.43 11.88
N LYS A 197 7.81 4.40 11.11
CA LYS A 197 6.81 4.24 10.06
C LYS A 197 7.27 4.93 8.77
N PRO A 198 6.98 4.33 7.60
CA PRO A 198 7.29 4.94 6.31
C PRO A 198 6.48 6.23 6.13
N PRO A 199 6.97 7.20 5.33
CA PRO A 199 6.14 8.32 4.89
C PRO A 199 4.83 7.82 4.30
N PHE A 200 3.72 8.34 4.83
CA PHE A 200 2.37 7.93 4.50
C PHE A 200 1.61 9.13 3.93
N TYR A 201 0.94 8.95 2.80
CA TYR A 201 0.26 10.00 2.05
C TYR A 201 -1.20 9.62 1.83
N ILE A 202 -2.10 10.57 2.08
CA ILE A 202 -3.55 10.40 1.91
C ILE A 202 -4.00 11.28 0.77
N HIS A 203 -4.78 10.72 -0.16
CA HIS A 203 -5.39 11.49 -1.23
C HIS A 203 -6.67 12.18 -0.74
N SER A 204 -6.79 13.49 -0.95
CA SER A 204 -8.00 14.25 -0.65
C SER A 204 -8.92 14.31 -1.87
N SER A 205 -10.16 13.83 -1.72
CA SER A 205 -11.22 14.01 -2.71
C SER A 205 -11.92 15.38 -2.65
N ILE A 206 -11.56 16.23 -1.68
CA ILE A 206 -12.15 17.55 -1.48
C ILE A 206 -11.03 18.58 -1.70
N GLY A 207 -11.25 19.57 -2.57
CA GLY A 207 -10.23 20.46 -3.14
C GLY A 207 -9.09 20.94 -2.22
N GLY A 208 -7.92 21.19 -2.80
CA GLY A 208 -6.67 21.50 -2.09
C GLY A 208 -5.47 20.83 -2.77
N GLU A 209 -4.36 20.69 -2.05
CA GLU A 209 -3.28 19.77 -2.46
C GLU A 209 -3.85 18.33 -2.50
N ARG A 210 -3.65 17.63 -3.61
CA ARG A 210 -4.28 16.31 -3.82
C ARG A 210 -3.71 15.23 -2.92
N TRP A 211 -2.40 15.29 -2.63
CA TRP A 211 -1.71 14.39 -1.70
C TRP A 211 -1.30 15.16 -0.45
N THR A 212 -1.72 14.69 0.71
CA THR A 212 -1.27 15.22 2.00
C THR A 212 -0.41 14.19 2.72
N ARG A 213 0.83 14.55 3.05
CA ARG A 213 1.71 13.73 3.88
C ARG A 213 1.19 13.72 5.32
N TRP A 214 1.10 12.53 5.92
CA TRP A 214 0.89 12.40 7.34
C TRP A 214 2.13 12.85 8.12
N ILE A 215 1.92 13.82 9.01
CA ILE A 215 2.93 14.32 9.94
C ILE A 215 2.36 14.13 11.35
N PRO A 216 3.03 13.37 12.24
CA PRO A 216 2.52 13.12 13.59
C PRO A 216 2.40 14.41 14.41
N ASP A 217 3.37 15.31 14.29
CA ASP A 217 3.40 16.59 15.00
C ASP A 217 2.77 17.69 14.14
N GLY A 218 1.81 18.44 14.69
CA GLY A 218 1.18 19.56 13.99
C GLY A 218 0.22 19.16 12.87
N CYS A 219 -0.28 17.91 12.87
CA CYS A 219 -1.30 17.47 11.92
C CYS A 219 -2.52 18.40 11.96
N PRO A 220 -2.92 19.04 10.84
CA PRO A 220 -4.07 19.95 10.81
C PRO A 220 -5.40 19.26 11.08
N TYR A 221 -5.43 17.92 10.97
CA TYR A 221 -6.59 17.09 11.24
C TYR A 221 -6.62 16.55 12.68
N TYR A 222 -5.64 16.85 13.54
CA TYR A 222 -5.67 16.40 14.93
C TYR A 222 -6.43 17.41 15.82
N PRO A 223 -7.36 16.97 16.70
CA PRO A 223 -7.88 15.61 16.86
C PRO A 223 -8.76 15.15 15.68
N CYS A 224 -8.49 13.96 15.14
CA CYS A 224 -9.26 13.40 14.01
C CYS A 224 -10.70 13.07 14.42
N HIS A 225 -10.88 12.57 15.64
CA HIS A 225 -12.20 12.37 16.26
C HIS A 225 -12.30 13.20 17.55
N PRO A 226 -12.88 14.42 17.51
CA PRO A 226 -12.92 15.31 18.67
C PRO A 226 -13.59 14.73 19.91
N SER A 227 -14.47 13.73 19.75
CA SER A 227 -15.14 13.01 20.83
C SER A 227 -14.29 11.91 21.48
N CYS A 228 -13.09 11.63 20.96
CA CYS A 228 -12.16 10.64 21.49
C CYS A 228 -11.00 11.36 22.19
N GLU A 229 -11.13 11.55 23.50
CA GLU A 229 -10.06 12.13 24.33
C GLU A 229 -8.84 11.19 24.37
N GLY A 230 -7.64 11.76 24.25
CA GLY A 230 -6.39 10.98 24.26
C GLY A 230 -6.21 10.08 23.03
N GLN A 231 -6.89 10.38 21.91
CA GLN A 231 -6.82 9.54 20.71
C GLN A 231 -5.39 9.33 20.19
N ARG A 232 -5.16 8.13 19.66
CA ARG A 232 -3.96 7.78 18.91
C ARG A 232 -4.17 8.01 17.42
N CYS A 233 -3.17 8.59 16.77
CA CYS A 233 -3.13 8.78 15.31
C CYS A 233 -2.15 7.84 14.62
N ASP A 234 -1.87 6.68 15.22
CA ASP A 234 -1.01 5.64 14.64
C ASP A 234 -1.48 5.11 13.29
N PHE A 235 -2.78 5.25 13.03
CA PHE A 235 -3.50 4.68 11.90
C PHE A 235 -4.31 5.77 11.19
N CYS A 236 -3.66 6.85 10.76
CA CYS A 236 -4.35 7.97 10.09
C CYS A 236 -5.14 7.56 8.85
N TYR A 237 -4.77 6.46 8.21
CA TYR A 237 -5.70 5.69 7.41
C TYR A 237 -5.93 4.34 8.09
N CYS A 238 -7.20 4.03 8.34
CA CYS A 238 -7.57 2.84 9.10
C CYS A 238 -7.18 1.56 8.32
N PRO A 239 -6.38 0.64 8.89
CA PRO A 239 -6.02 -0.62 8.25
C PRO A 239 -7.22 -1.53 7.97
N LEU A 240 -8.37 -1.25 8.59
CA LEU A 240 -9.62 -1.97 8.37
C LEU A 240 -10.47 -1.36 7.26
N TYR A 241 -10.08 -0.21 6.70
CA TYR A 241 -10.89 0.51 5.72
C TYR A 241 -11.05 -0.26 4.40
N PRO A 242 -12.26 -0.24 3.80
CA PRO A 242 -13.55 -0.01 4.45
C PRO A 242 -13.90 -1.21 5.36
N CYS A 243 -14.33 -1.01 6.60
CA CYS A 243 -14.64 -2.19 7.45
C CYS A 243 -16.04 -2.76 7.18
N GLY A 244 -16.92 -1.98 6.54
CA GLY A 244 -18.29 -2.36 6.19
C GLY A 244 -19.23 -2.58 7.37
N ASP A 245 -18.74 -2.40 8.60
CA ASP A 245 -19.50 -2.64 9.81
C ASP A 245 -20.20 -1.35 10.25
N GLU A 246 -21.52 -1.29 10.08
CA GLU A 246 -22.32 -0.08 10.32
C GLU A 246 -22.35 0.38 11.78
N SER A 247 -21.89 -0.45 12.73
CA SER A 247 -21.66 0.02 14.10
C SER A 247 -20.40 0.89 14.23
N GLN A 248 -19.55 0.92 13.20
CA GLN A 248 -18.29 1.67 13.12
C GLN A 248 -18.29 2.68 11.96
N GLY A 249 -19.40 2.90 11.27
CA GLY A 249 -19.43 3.80 10.11
C GLY A 249 -20.71 3.69 9.29
N LYS A 250 -20.69 4.25 8.09
CA LYS A 250 -21.84 4.25 7.16
C LYS A 250 -21.35 4.33 5.71
N TRP A 251 -22.12 3.78 4.79
CA TRP A 251 -21.94 4.03 3.36
C TRP A 251 -22.55 5.38 2.98
N LEU A 252 -21.80 6.21 2.26
CA LEU A 252 -22.25 7.46 1.68
C LEU A 252 -22.36 7.31 0.17
N GLU A 253 -23.44 7.82 -0.42
CA GLU A 253 -23.58 7.88 -1.88
C GLU A 253 -22.68 8.99 -2.43
N ARG A 254 -21.98 8.73 -3.53
CA ARG A 254 -21.26 9.74 -4.31
C ARG A 254 -22.02 10.00 -5.61
N GLU A 255 -22.16 11.27 -5.97
CA GLU A 255 -23.02 11.72 -7.07
C GLU A 255 -22.78 11.00 -8.42
N ASN A 256 -21.58 10.44 -8.66
CA ASN A 256 -21.25 9.76 -9.92
C ASN A 256 -20.32 8.53 -9.78
N SER A 257 -20.14 7.96 -8.58
CA SER A 257 -19.06 6.98 -8.36
C SER A 257 -19.36 5.85 -7.37
N GLY A 258 -20.65 5.55 -7.18
CA GLY A 258 -21.10 4.50 -6.27
C GLY A 258 -21.07 4.97 -4.82
N LYS A 259 -20.78 4.05 -3.89
CA LYS A 259 -20.74 4.34 -2.45
C LYS A 259 -19.30 4.43 -1.93
N ILE A 260 -19.06 5.33 -1.00
CA ILE A 260 -17.82 5.39 -0.20
C ILE A 260 -18.12 5.01 1.25
N TRP A 261 -17.22 4.28 1.89
CA TRP A 261 -17.30 4.01 3.32
C TRP A 261 -16.84 5.24 4.13
N SER A 262 -17.69 5.75 5.03
CA SER A 262 -17.29 6.77 6.00
C SER A 262 -17.06 6.13 7.37
N CYS A 263 -15.86 6.36 7.92
CA CYS A 263 -15.49 5.99 9.28
C CYS A 263 -15.50 7.17 10.25
N GLU A 264 -16.15 8.29 9.89
CA GLU A 264 -16.20 9.54 10.67
C GLU A 264 -16.63 9.36 12.14
N GLY A 265 -17.50 8.38 12.43
CA GLY A 265 -17.95 8.05 13.79
C GLY A 265 -17.14 6.97 14.50
N CYS A 266 -16.08 6.45 13.90
CA CYS A 266 -15.31 5.32 14.43
C CYS A 266 -14.17 5.77 15.33
N THR A 267 -14.19 5.39 16.62
CA THR A 267 -13.06 5.62 17.53
C THR A 267 -12.20 4.38 17.73
N LEU A 268 -12.54 3.24 17.13
CA LEU A 268 -12.00 1.93 17.51
C LEU A 268 -10.47 1.88 17.47
N VAL A 269 -9.84 2.25 16.36
CA VAL A 269 -8.37 2.21 16.19
C VAL A 269 -7.67 3.44 16.79
N HIS A 270 -8.45 4.37 17.33
CA HIS A 270 -7.98 5.59 17.98
C HIS A 270 -7.87 5.44 19.50
N GLU A 271 -8.55 4.46 20.08
CA GLU A 271 -8.42 4.14 21.51
C GLU A 271 -7.03 3.53 21.79
N PRO A 272 -6.23 4.07 22.76
CA PRO A 272 -4.86 3.63 23.00
C PRO A 272 -4.68 2.11 23.17
N THR A 273 -5.55 1.48 23.98
CA THR A 273 -5.49 0.03 24.23
C THR A 273 -5.71 -0.81 22.97
N VAL A 274 -6.54 -0.33 22.05
CA VAL A 274 -6.83 -1.01 20.78
C VAL A 274 -5.70 -0.74 19.78
N ALA A 275 -5.21 0.50 19.72
CA ALA A 275 -4.10 0.88 18.86
C ALA A 275 -2.82 0.08 19.20
N ASP A 276 -2.47 0.00 20.49
CA ASP A 276 -1.33 -0.79 20.96
C ASP A 276 -1.50 -2.27 20.62
N TYR A 277 -2.70 -2.83 20.83
CA TYR A 277 -2.97 -4.22 20.47
C TYR A 277 -2.80 -4.46 18.98
N LEU A 278 -3.30 -3.56 18.12
CA LEU A 278 -3.20 -3.68 16.67
C LEU A 278 -1.76 -3.52 16.17
N ILE A 279 -0.94 -2.67 16.79
CA ILE A 279 0.49 -2.56 16.48
C ILE A 279 1.21 -3.89 16.72
N HIS A 280 0.91 -4.57 17.82
CA HIS A 280 1.51 -5.88 18.14
C HIS A 280 0.88 -7.04 17.35
N ASN A 281 -0.37 -6.89 16.91
CA ASN A 281 -1.15 -7.91 16.22
C ASN A 281 -1.76 -7.32 14.93
N PRO A 282 -0.95 -7.03 13.89
CA PRO A 282 -1.42 -6.34 12.67
C PRO A 282 -2.51 -7.10 11.90
N GLU A 283 -2.61 -8.41 12.14
CA GLU A 283 -3.62 -9.30 11.53
C GLU A 283 -4.91 -9.41 12.35
N ALA A 284 -5.03 -8.73 13.49
CA ALA A 284 -6.19 -8.82 14.38
C ALA A 284 -7.52 -8.49 13.69
N SER A 285 -8.52 -9.37 13.76
CA SER A 285 -9.81 -9.13 13.09
C SER A 285 -10.58 -7.94 13.71
N LEU A 286 -11.52 -7.36 12.96
CA LEU A 286 -12.40 -6.31 13.51
C LEU A 286 -13.12 -6.80 14.79
N LYS A 287 -13.54 -8.06 14.80
CA LYS A 287 -14.18 -8.72 15.94
C LYS A 287 -13.25 -8.77 17.16
N GLU A 288 -11.98 -9.13 16.96
CA GLU A 288 -10.98 -9.12 18.02
C GLU A 288 -10.75 -7.72 18.59
N LEU A 289 -10.55 -6.71 17.74
CA LEU A 289 -10.33 -5.33 18.21
C LEU A 289 -11.53 -4.81 19.02
N LYS A 290 -12.76 -5.12 18.58
CA LYS A 290 -13.98 -4.81 19.34
C LYS A 290 -14.00 -5.51 20.71
N ASN A 291 -13.48 -6.73 20.81
CA ASN A 291 -13.38 -7.45 22.08
C ASN A 291 -12.30 -6.85 22.99
N ILE A 292 -11.17 -6.41 22.44
CA ILE A 292 -10.12 -5.70 23.19
C ILE A 292 -10.68 -4.41 23.79
N ARG A 293 -11.39 -3.60 23.00
CA ARG A 293 -12.09 -2.41 23.49
C ARG A 293 -13.01 -2.71 24.68
N LYS A 294 -13.85 -3.74 24.57
CA LYS A 294 -14.76 -4.15 25.66
C LYS A 294 -14.01 -4.55 26.93
N LYS A 295 -12.88 -5.25 26.80
CA LYS A 295 -12.04 -5.64 27.94
C LYS A 295 -11.35 -4.45 28.60
N GLY A 296 -10.94 -3.44 27.82
CA GLY A 296 -10.36 -2.20 28.34
C GLY A 296 -11.36 -1.44 29.22
N LYS A 297 -12.59 -1.25 28.73
CA LYS A 297 -13.66 -0.56 29.46
C LYS A 297 -14.14 -1.25 30.74
N ASN A 298 -13.87 -2.55 30.89
CA ASN A 298 -14.20 -3.29 32.12
C ASN A 298 -13.08 -3.23 33.18
N LYS A 299 -11.94 -2.63 32.85
CA LYS A 299 -10.78 -2.47 33.75
C LYS A 299 -10.61 -1.05 34.29
N GLU A 300 -11.32 -0.09 33.71
CA GLU A 300 -11.48 1.29 34.20
C GLU A 300 -12.69 1.38 35.14
#